data_AF-A0AAV8R6F9-F1
#
_entry.id   AF-A0AAV8R6F9-F1
#
_cell.length_a   1.000
_cell.length_b   1.000
_cell.length_c   1.000
_cell.angle_alpha   90.00
_cell.angle_beta   90.00
_cell.angle_gamma   90.00
#
_symmetry.space_group_name_H-M   'P 1'
#
loop_
_entity.id
_entity.type
_entity.pdbx_description
1 polymer ?
#
loop_
_entity_poly.entity_id
_entity_poly.type
_entity_poly.pdbx_seq_one_letter_code
_entity_poly.pdbx_strand_id
1 'polypeptide(L)'
;MELRRRPAGIRTGRGGIEEEEEEESGGRRREGREEEPMSPAARLFHAPHFNCHIIAIIGSGKEIDVDAIKAGIRATLARHPRFCSIQVLDDETEGKKARWVRTEVEVEKHLVIPDLHPDDEGGDTTAAADRLLEDYVASLCRSTMDASRPLWEFHILNFPTSEAAAVAVFRVHHSLGDGASLMSLLLACFRRTSDPDALPSLPEPHRPPRSPSAVSPPPALGHSALQGTEFHPKRFVHRTICLHHVKAIKNAMHCTINDVLVGVASAGFSRYLSRRYGESGRRLPENIRMRSTLLVNMRPTPTIHAMAAAMEEGNTSGDRWGNLLGYLLLPFPVAMYKDPLEYVRKGKAIADRKKNSMEALFTHRSAAVVFKHCGFKAAAALSKRVLSNTTLSFSNIIGPTEEIEFYGHPMVYLAPTVYGHPHALTLTLVSYMNTMKVVLAVDELAIPDPHQLLEDFADSLELIKEALPTRT
;
A
#
# COMPACT_ATOMS: atom_id res chain seq x y z
N MET A 1 75.49 21.90 7.60
CA MET A 1 76.79 21.47 7.07
C MET A 1 76.67 20.00 6.69
N GLU A 2 76.97 19.73 5.44
CA GLU A 2 76.71 18.51 4.66
C GLU A 2 77.53 17.27 5.05
N LEU A 3 76.95 16.11 4.67
CA LEU A 3 77.57 14.89 4.10
C LEU A 3 78.87 14.30 4.68
N ARG A 4 78.84 12.97 4.91
CA ARG A 4 79.76 11.94 4.32
C ARG A 4 79.31 10.53 4.74
N ARG A 5 78.75 9.72 3.82
CA ARG A 5 79.38 8.68 2.96
C ARG A 5 79.83 7.39 3.68
N ARG A 6 79.16 6.26 3.33
CA ARG A 6 79.52 4.82 3.55
C ARG A 6 80.77 4.43 2.71
N PRO A 7 81.45 3.25 2.87
CA PRO A 7 80.97 1.94 2.32
C PRO A 7 81.55 0.60 2.89
N ALA A 8 80.97 -0.52 2.40
CA ALA A 8 81.47 -1.91 2.16
C ALA A 8 82.04 -2.76 3.33
N GLY A 9 81.75 -4.05 3.53
CA GLY A 9 81.06 -5.10 2.75
C GLY A 9 81.91 -6.39 2.81
N ILE A 10 81.32 -7.57 3.08
CA ILE A 10 81.78 -8.90 2.60
C ILE A 10 80.63 -9.92 2.75
N ARG A 11 80.34 -10.61 1.63
CA ARG A 11 79.39 -11.71 1.43
C ARG A 11 80.02 -13.06 1.84
N THR A 12 79.18 -13.99 2.29
CA THR A 12 79.14 -15.35 1.72
C THR A 12 77.67 -15.75 1.57
N GLY A 13 77.32 -16.37 0.45
CA GLY A 13 75.95 -16.75 0.13
C GLY A 13 75.89 -18.08 -0.61
N ARG A 14 74.67 -18.64 -0.67
CA ARG A 14 74.05 -19.48 -1.72
C ARG A 14 72.82 -20.16 -1.08
N GLY A 15 71.65 -20.25 -1.71
CA GLY A 15 71.31 -20.07 -3.13
C GLY A 15 69.93 -19.45 -3.35
N GLY A 16 69.75 -18.94 -4.57
CA GLY A 16 68.49 -18.44 -5.14
C GLY A 16 67.49 -19.57 -5.44
N ILE A 17 66.35 -19.31 -6.08
CA ILE A 17 66.21 -18.70 -7.41
C ILE A 17 64.88 -17.94 -7.51
N GLU A 18 64.88 -16.99 -8.45
CA GLU A 18 63.85 -16.03 -8.84
C GLU A 18 62.55 -16.64 -9.38
N GLU A 19 61.58 -15.73 -9.45
CA GLU A 19 60.23 -15.78 -10.00
C GLU A 19 60.20 -16.25 -11.47
N GLU A 20 59.26 -17.15 -11.78
CA GLU A 20 58.65 -17.26 -13.11
C GLU A 20 57.13 -17.31 -12.94
N GLU A 21 56.45 -16.50 -13.76
CA GLU A 21 55.01 -16.44 -13.95
C GLU A 21 54.51 -17.72 -14.63
N GLU A 22 53.49 -18.38 -14.08
CA GLU A 22 52.60 -19.25 -14.86
C GLU A 22 51.14 -19.07 -14.42
N GLU A 23 50.32 -18.77 -15.42
CA GLU A 23 48.87 -18.70 -15.37
C GLU A 23 48.21 -20.09 -15.18
N GLU A 24 46.95 -20.00 -14.77
CA GLU A 24 45.86 -20.97 -14.95
C GLU A 24 45.59 -22.12 -13.95
N SER A 25 44.59 -21.80 -13.13
CA SER A 25 43.26 -22.46 -13.15
C SER A 25 42.92 -23.33 -11.94
N GLY A 26 41.65 -23.21 -11.51
CA GLY A 26 41.02 -24.22 -10.66
C GLY A 26 40.58 -23.79 -9.26
N GLY A 27 40.32 -22.51 -9.00
CA GLY A 27 39.65 -22.07 -7.77
C GLY A 27 38.21 -21.66 -8.05
N ARG A 28 37.24 -22.56 -7.84
CA ARG A 28 35.79 -22.27 -7.91
C ARG A 28 35.48 -20.94 -7.19
N ARG A 29 35.16 -19.89 -7.96
CA ARG A 29 34.46 -18.71 -7.45
C ARG A 29 33.19 -19.22 -6.78
N ARG A 30 33.09 -19.07 -5.46
CA ARG A 30 31.76 -18.97 -4.84
C ARG A 30 31.12 -17.74 -5.47
N GLU A 31 30.12 -17.95 -6.32
CA GLU A 31 29.26 -16.90 -6.84
C GLU A 31 28.83 -16.02 -5.65
N GLY A 32 29.27 -14.76 -5.65
CA GLY A 32 28.86 -13.81 -4.63
C GLY A 32 27.35 -13.65 -4.74
N ARG A 33 26.62 -13.90 -3.64
CA ARG A 33 25.19 -13.56 -3.57
C ARG A 33 25.05 -12.10 -3.97
N GLU A 34 24.26 -11.82 -5.01
CA GLU A 34 24.03 -10.45 -5.46
C GLU A 34 23.42 -9.63 -4.32
N GLU A 35 24.20 -8.69 -3.79
CA GLU A 35 23.74 -7.76 -2.75
C GLU A 35 23.33 -6.43 -3.40
N GLU A 36 22.09 -6.01 -3.18
CA GLU A 36 21.57 -4.73 -3.71
C GLU A 36 21.25 -3.76 -2.57
N PRO A 37 21.69 -2.48 -2.62
CA PRO A 37 21.36 -1.51 -1.57
C PRO A 37 19.85 -1.24 -1.48
N MET A 38 19.33 -1.08 -0.26
CA MET A 38 17.94 -0.68 -0.04
C MET A 38 17.69 0.77 -0.44
N SER A 39 16.50 1.03 -1.02
CA SER A 39 16.09 2.41 -1.35
C SER A 39 15.86 3.24 -0.07
N PRO A 40 16.00 4.58 -0.15
CA PRO A 40 15.67 5.49 0.96
C PRO A 40 14.26 5.29 1.53
N ALA A 41 13.28 5.04 0.66
CA ALA A 41 11.89 4.81 1.05
C ALA A 41 11.72 3.44 1.73
N ALA A 42 12.37 2.39 1.23
CA ALA A 42 12.36 1.08 1.88
C ALA A 42 12.94 1.16 3.30
N ARG A 43 14.04 1.91 3.49
CA ARG A 43 14.65 2.17 4.80
C ARG A 43 13.72 2.96 5.74
N LEU A 44 12.94 3.90 5.21
CA LEU A 44 12.00 4.71 6.00
C LEU A 44 10.97 3.82 6.70
N PHE A 45 10.55 2.74 6.04
CA PHE A 45 9.59 1.79 6.62
C PHE A 45 10.16 0.93 7.77
N HIS A 46 11.45 1.03 8.09
CA HIS A 46 12.03 0.43 9.31
C HIS A 46 12.20 1.45 10.44
N ALA A 47 11.87 2.73 10.22
CA ALA A 47 11.97 3.72 11.28
C ALA A 47 10.94 3.42 12.39
N PRO A 48 11.23 3.71 13.67
CA PRO A 48 10.40 3.30 14.82
C PRO A 48 8.91 3.70 14.76
N HIS A 49 8.54 4.70 13.95
CA HIS A 49 7.17 5.19 13.81
C HIS A 49 6.54 4.91 12.43
N PHE A 50 7.20 4.05 11.65
CA PHE A 50 6.88 3.80 10.24
C PHE A 50 7.04 2.33 9.86
N ASN A 51 6.94 1.43 10.83
CA ASN A 51 6.94 -0.02 10.60
C ASN A 51 5.64 -0.44 9.88
N CYS A 52 5.54 -0.05 8.61
CA CYS A 52 4.34 -0.14 7.82
C CYS A 52 4.22 -1.49 7.15
N HIS A 53 3.01 -2.00 7.12
CA HIS A 53 2.68 -3.26 6.49
C HIS A 53 1.44 -3.05 5.62
N ILE A 54 1.42 -3.74 4.49
CA ILE A 54 0.24 -3.87 3.65
C ILE A 54 -0.44 -5.19 4.00
N ILE A 55 -1.76 -5.14 4.14
CA ILE A 55 -2.63 -6.31 4.24
C ILE A 55 -3.56 -6.27 3.04
N ALA A 56 -3.65 -7.39 2.32
CA ALA A 56 -4.65 -7.63 1.29
C ALA A 56 -5.52 -8.81 1.68
N ILE A 57 -6.79 -8.54 1.98
CA ILE A 57 -7.81 -9.57 2.20
C ILE A 57 -8.37 -9.94 0.83
N ILE A 58 -8.27 -11.22 0.47
CA ILE A 58 -8.62 -11.78 -0.83
C ILE A 58 -9.75 -12.78 -0.60
N GLY A 59 -10.95 -12.45 -1.06
CA GLY A 59 -12.07 -13.39 -1.03
C GLY A 59 -11.98 -14.38 -2.18
N SER A 60 -12.13 -15.67 -1.89
CA SER A 60 -12.22 -16.73 -2.89
C SER A 60 -13.64 -17.24 -3.08
N GLY A 61 -14.00 -17.53 -4.33
CA GLY A 61 -15.29 -18.12 -4.71
C GLY A 61 -15.39 -19.62 -4.39
N LYS A 62 -14.32 -20.26 -3.91
CA LYS A 62 -14.31 -21.65 -3.44
C LYS A 62 -13.34 -21.81 -2.26
N GLU A 63 -13.39 -22.96 -1.62
CA GLU A 63 -12.39 -23.35 -0.62
C GLU A 63 -10.97 -23.31 -1.22
N ILE A 64 -10.00 -22.85 -0.44
CA ILE A 64 -8.62 -22.69 -0.91
C ILE A 64 -7.86 -24.01 -0.76
N ASP A 65 -7.46 -24.58 -1.89
CA ASP A 65 -6.52 -25.69 -1.99
C ASP A 65 -5.11 -25.19 -1.67
N VAL A 66 -4.68 -25.51 -0.45
CA VAL A 66 -3.38 -25.13 0.10
C VAL A 66 -2.22 -25.61 -0.78
N ASP A 67 -2.30 -26.80 -1.36
CA ASP A 67 -1.19 -27.37 -2.14
C ASP A 67 -1.09 -26.72 -3.52
N ALA A 68 -2.23 -26.36 -4.13
CA ALA A 68 -2.27 -25.52 -5.32
C ALA A 68 -1.67 -24.13 -5.05
N ILE A 69 -2.00 -23.50 -3.92
CA ILE A 69 -1.39 -22.21 -3.52
C ILE A 69 0.12 -22.35 -3.33
N LYS A 70 0.60 -23.39 -2.63
CA LYS A 70 2.03 -23.67 -2.46
C LYS A 70 2.73 -23.80 -3.81
N ALA A 71 2.18 -24.61 -4.72
CA ALA A 71 2.75 -24.83 -6.04
C ALA A 71 2.82 -23.53 -6.85
N GLY A 72 1.74 -22.74 -6.83
CA GLY A 72 1.66 -21.43 -7.47
C GLY A 72 2.71 -20.45 -6.95
N ILE A 73 2.78 -20.26 -5.63
CA ILE A 73 3.76 -19.36 -4.98
C ILE A 73 5.20 -19.77 -5.32
N ARG A 74 5.53 -21.07 -5.31
CA ARG A 74 6.86 -21.57 -5.71
C ARG A 74 7.19 -21.26 -7.17
N ALA A 75 6.18 -21.24 -8.04
CA ALA A 75 6.35 -20.98 -9.47
C ALA A 75 6.48 -19.47 -9.80
N THR A 76 5.93 -18.58 -8.97
CA THR A 76 5.86 -17.14 -9.25
C THR A 76 6.51 -16.30 -8.14
N LEU A 77 5.81 -16.03 -7.04
CA LEU A 77 6.17 -15.05 -6.01
C LEU A 77 7.52 -15.38 -5.37
N ALA A 78 7.77 -16.64 -5.04
CA ALA A 78 9.02 -17.10 -4.43
C ALA A 78 10.24 -17.00 -5.36
N ARG A 79 10.04 -16.75 -6.66
CA ARG A 79 11.12 -16.53 -7.63
C ARG A 79 11.43 -15.06 -7.85
N HIS A 80 10.53 -14.16 -7.44
CA HIS A 80 10.69 -12.74 -7.68
C HIS A 80 11.84 -12.16 -6.84
N PRO A 81 12.80 -11.40 -7.41
CA PRO A 81 14.02 -10.97 -6.72
C PRO A 81 13.79 -10.33 -5.34
N ARG A 82 12.76 -9.49 -5.18
CA ARG A 82 12.42 -8.89 -3.86
C ARG A 82 11.73 -9.82 -2.88
N PHE A 83 11.00 -10.83 -3.36
CA PHE A 83 10.25 -11.76 -2.53
C PHE A 83 11.07 -13.00 -2.17
N CYS A 84 12.22 -13.20 -2.82
CA CYS A 84 13.27 -14.10 -2.40
C CYS A 84 14.47 -13.35 -1.79
N SER A 85 14.26 -12.18 -1.19
CA SER A 85 15.33 -11.44 -0.52
C SER A 85 15.00 -11.11 0.92
N ILE A 86 16.01 -11.24 1.78
CA ILE A 86 15.97 -10.74 3.17
C ILE A 86 16.60 -9.36 3.24
N GLN A 87 16.21 -8.62 4.28
CA GLN A 87 16.70 -7.26 4.53
C GLN A 87 17.75 -7.32 5.61
N VAL A 88 19.01 -7.10 5.22
CA VAL A 88 20.11 -7.05 6.17
C VAL A 88 20.32 -5.59 6.55
N LEU A 89 19.84 -5.26 7.75
CA LEU A 89 20.10 -3.98 8.40
C LEU A 89 21.45 -4.06 9.09
N ASP A 90 22.28 -3.05 8.88
CA ASP A 90 23.59 -2.92 9.54
C ASP A 90 23.45 -1.97 10.73
N ASP A 91 23.41 -2.55 11.93
CA ASP A 91 23.22 -1.82 13.18
C ASP A 91 24.42 -0.90 13.48
N GLU A 92 25.64 -1.27 13.09
CA GLU A 92 26.84 -0.46 13.32
C GLU A 92 26.84 0.83 12.49
N THR A 93 26.11 0.85 11.37
CA THR A 93 25.99 2.03 10.52
C THR A 93 24.63 2.73 10.60
N GLU A 94 23.81 2.42 11.61
CA GLU A 94 22.43 2.92 11.75
C GLU A 94 21.60 2.70 10.45
N GLY A 95 21.75 1.54 9.82
CA GLY A 95 21.06 1.20 8.58
C GLY A 95 21.53 1.97 7.34
N LYS A 96 22.70 2.63 7.38
CA LYS A 96 23.29 3.29 6.18
C LYS A 96 23.70 2.28 5.11
N LYS A 97 24.06 1.05 5.48
CA LYS A 97 24.40 -0.06 4.57
C LYS A 97 23.29 -1.12 4.47
N ALA A 98 22.04 -0.73 4.70
CA ALA A 98 20.91 -1.63 4.55
C ALA A 98 20.86 -2.19 3.12
N ARG A 99 20.80 -3.52 2.98
CA ARG A 99 20.88 -4.21 1.69
C ARG A 99 19.91 -5.39 1.61
N TRP A 100 19.53 -5.72 0.39
CA TRP A 100 18.80 -6.92 0.04
C TRP A 100 19.80 -8.04 -0.23
N VAL A 101 19.55 -9.20 0.37
CA VAL A 101 20.34 -10.41 0.13
C VAL A 101 19.39 -11.49 -0.34
N ARG A 102 19.63 -11.99 -1.56
CA ARG A 102 18.84 -13.09 -2.11
C ARG A 102 19.00 -14.35 -1.25
N THR A 103 17.89 -15.04 -1.01
CA THR A 103 17.79 -16.25 -0.20
C THR A 103 16.88 -17.26 -0.88
N GLU A 104 17.08 -18.53 -0.57
CA GLU A 104 16.10 -19.56 -0.87
C GLU A 104 14.85 -19.36 0.00
N VAL A 105 13.67 -19.56 -0.59
CA VAL A 105 12.37 -19.39 0.06
C VAL A 105 11.76 -20.76 0.32
N GLU A 106 11.61 -21.10 1.59
CA GLU A 106 10.82 -22.25 2.03
C GLU A 106 9.34 -21.84 2.13
N VAL A 107 8.54 -22.05 1.07
CA VAL A 107 7.17 -21.51 0.97
C VAL A 107 6.27 -21.89 2.14
N GLU A 108 6.44 -23.07 2.73
CA GLU A 108 5.70 -23.56 3.89
C GLU A 108 5.84 -22.63 5.10
N LYS A 109 7.01 -22.02 5.26
CA LYS A 109 7.31 -21.07 6.35
C LYS A 109 6.62 -19.72 6.17
N HIS A 110 6.04 -19.46 5.01
CA HIS A 110 5.28 -18.25 4.68
C HIS A 110 3.78 -18.52 4.57
N LEU A 111 3.33 -19.77 4.72
CA LEU A 111 1.91 -20.12 4.77
C LEU A 111 1.47 -20.39 6.20
N VAL A 112 0.46 -19.64 6.65
CA VAL A 112 -0.15 -19.77 7.96
C VAL A 112 -1.58 -20.24 7.79
N ILE A 113 -1.93 -21.38 8.38
CA ILE A 113 -3.27 -21.95 8.30
C ILE A 113 -3.75 -22.08 9.74
N PRO A 114 -4.36 -21.03 10.30
CA PRO A 114 -4.81 -21.05 11.67
C PRO A 114 -6.04 -21.97 11.80
N ASP A 115 -6.11 -22.70 12.91
CA ASP A 115 -7.27 -23.52 13.26
C ASP A 115 -8.36 -22.62 13.83
N LEU A 116 -9.29 -22.19 12.98
CA LEU A 116 -10.34 -21.23 13.30
C LEU A 116 -11.68 -21.75 12.82
N HIS A 117 -12.67 -21.71 13.70
CA HIS A 117 -14.04 -22.09 13.41
C HIS A 117 -14.98 -20.99 13.89
N PRO A 118 -15.87 -20.45 13.04
CA PRO A 118 -16.91 -19.54 13.47
C PRO A 118 -17.80 -20.23 14.52
N ASP A 119 -18.00 -19.59 15.67
CA ASP A 119 -18.88 -20.11 16.71
C ASP A 119 -20.34 -20.13 16.21
N ASP A 120 -21.01 -21.28 16.35
CA ASP A 120 -22.38 -21.51 15.87
C ASP A 120 -23.44 -21.27 16.97
N GLU A 121 -23.10 -20.46 17.98
CA GLU A 121 -23.97 -20.19 19.14
C GLU A 121 -25.18 -19.29 18.77
N GLY A 122 -26.18 -19.87 18.09
CA GLY A 122 -27.59 -19.51 18.23
C GLY A 122 -28.13 -18.33 17.41
N GLY A 123 -27.41 -17.80 16.42
CA GLY A 123 -27.98 -16.81 15.50
C GLY A 123 -26.96 -16.10 14.61
N ASP A 124 -27.09 -16.30 13.29
CA ASP A 124 -26.29 -15.74 12.18
C ASP A 124 -24.79 -16.13 12.19
N THR A 125 -24.52 -17.40 11.83
CA THR A 125 -23.19 -17.98 11.62
C THR A 125 -22.32 -17.15 10.67
N THR A 126 -22.91 -16.42 9.71
CA THR A 126 -22.20 -15.58 8.75
C THR A 126 -21.63 -14.33 9.41
N ALA A 127 -22.43 -13.63 10.23
CA ALA A 127 -21.97 -12.46 10.97
C ALA A 127 -20.91 -12.82 12.03
N ALA A 128 -20.95 -14.03 12.58
CA ALA A 128 -19.89 -14.55 13.43
C ALA A 128 -18.59 -14.78 12.64
N ALA A 129 -18.67 -15.38 11.45
CA ALA A 129 -17.53 -15.60 10.57
C ALA A 129 -16.86 -14.30 10.11
N ASP A 130 -17.63 -13.28 9.73
CA ASP A 130 -17.11 -11.96 9.37
C ASP A 130 -16.36 -11.33 10.55
N ARG A 131 -16.94 -11.38 11.76
CA ARG A 131 -16.26 -10.87 12.97
C ARG A 131 -14.97 -11.63 13.28
N LEU A 132 -14.98 -12.95 13.14
CA LEU A 132 -13.79 -13.79 13.32
C LEU A 132 -12.67 -13.42 12.34
N LEU A 133 -13.01 -13.18 11.07
CA LEU A 133 -12.06 -12.67 10.07
C LEU A 133 -11.49 -11.32 10.52
N GLU A 134 -12.33 -10.37 10.90
CA GLU A 134 -11.89 -9.04 11.33
C GLU A 134 -10.97 -9.10 12.56
N ASP A 135 -11.32 -9.90 13.55
CA ASP A 135 -10.53 -10.11 14.77
C ASP A 135 -9.18 -10.76 14.45
N TYR A 136 -9.17 -11.75 13.57
CA TYR A 136 -7.94 -12.39 13.12
C TYR A 136 -7.02 -11.38 12.42
N VAL A 137 -7.52 -10.63 11.45
CA VAL A 137 -6.72 -9.64 10.72
C VAL A 137 -6.23 -8.52 11.65
N ALA A 138 -7.06 -8.06 12.60
CA ALA A 138 -6.66 -7.09 13.62
C ALA A 138 -5.56 -7.63 14.54
N SER A 139 -5.55 -8.94 14.85
CA SER A 139 -4.51 -9.58 15.64
C SER A 139 -3.14 -9.56 14.94
N LEU A 140 -3.11 -9.59 13.60
CA LEU A 140 -1.87 -9.53 12.82
C LEU A 140 -1.11 -8.23 13.07
N CYS A 141 -1.79 -7.12 13.40
CA CYS A 141 -1.14 -5.86 13.77
C CYS A 141 -0.25 -5.97 15.02
N ARG A 142 -0.53 -6.93 15.91
CA ARG A 142 0.21 -7.13 17.16
C ARG A 142 1.37 -8.10 17.02
N SER A 143 1.35 -8.92 15.96
CA SER A 143 2.39 -9.89 15.68
C SER A 143 3.57 -9.26 14.92
N THR A 144 4.78 -9.76 15.17
CA THR A 144 5.99 -9.36 14.41
C THR A 144 6.30 -10.41 13.34
N MET A 145 6.79 -9.97 12.18
CA MET A 145 7.27 -10.86 11.14
C MET A 145 8.71 -11.31 11.42
N ASP A 146 9.06 -12.54 11.05
CA ASP A 146 10.43 -13.07 11.18
C ASP A 146 11.38 -12.43 10.16
N ALA A 147 12.23 -11.50 10.63
CA ALA A 147 13.18 -10.79 9.79
C ALA A 147 14.32 -11.65 9.23
N SER A 148 14.45 -12.92 9.66
CA SER A 148 15.37 -13.87 9.04
C SER A 148 14.85 -14.45 7.72
N ARG A 149 13.62 -14.12 7.34
CA ARG A 149 12.94 -14.57 6.11
C ARG A 149 12.45 -13.37 5.30
N PRO A 150 12.16 -13.53 4.00
CA PRO A 150 11.49 -12.48 3.22
C PRO A 150 10.19 -12.03 3.92
N LEU A 151 10.00 -10.72 4.08
CA LEU A 151 8.93 -10.17 4.93
C LEU A 151 7.56 -10.18 4.24
N TRP A 152 7.04 -11.36 3.95
CA TRP A 152 5.69 -11.60 3.45
C TRP A 152 5.13 -12.92 3.99
N GLU A 153 3.82 -12.97 4.23
CA GLU A 153 3.08 -14.11 4.78
C GLU A 153 1.72 -14.22 4.06
N PHE A 154 1.26 -15.44 3.81
CA PHE A 154 -0.10 -15.76 3.38
C PHE A 154 -0.81 -16.52 4.48
N HIS A 155 -1.96 -16.02 4.90
CA HIS A 155 -2.81 -16.69 5.87
C HIS A 155 -4.04 -17.24 5.13
N ILE A 156 -4.32 -18.52 5.26
CA ILE A 156 -5.44 -19.18 4.57
C ILE A 156 -6.53 -19.48 5.60
N LEU A 157 -7.70 -18.86 5.41
CA LEU A 157 -8.87 -18.94 6.27
C LEU A 157 -9.99 -19.65 5.50
N ASN A 158 -10.03 -20.98 5.59
CA ASN A 158 -11.00 -21.83 4.88
C ASN A 158 -12.32 -21.94 5.65
N PHE A 159 -13.01 -20.82 5.81
CA PHE A 159 -14.40 -20.76 6.26
C PHE A 159 -15.19 -19.74 5.43
N PRO A 160 -16.49 -19.97 5.20
CA PRO A 160 -17.32 -19.03 4.46
C PRO A 160 -17.59 -17.75 5.26
N THR A 161 -17.62 -16.62 4.55
CA THR A 161 -17.97 -15.28 5.05
C THR A 161 -19.21 -14.78 4.32
N SER A 162 -19.67 -13.55 4.62
CA SER A 162 -20.82 -12.98 3.91
C SER A 162 -20.60 -12.77 2.41
N GLU A 163 -19.35 -12.63 1.96
CA GLU A 163 -19.00 -12.29 0.58
C GLU A 163 -18.11 -13.33 -0.12
N ALA A 164 -17.61 -14.37 0.57
CA ALA A 164 -16.69 -15.36 0.02
C ALA A 164 -16.87 -16.78 0.60
N ALA A 165 -16.47 -17.79 -0.16
CA ALA A 165 -16.47 -19.19 0.31
C ALA A 165 -15.24 -19.51 1.19
N ALA A 166 -14.14 -18.79 1.00
CA ALA A 166 -12.93 -18.83 1.82
C ALA A 166 -12.14 -17.52 1.63
N VAL A 167 -11.21 -17.23 2.53
CA VAL A 167 -10.43 -15.98 2.50
C VAL A 167 -8.93 -16.27 2.60
N ALA A 168 -8.14 -15.59 1.79
CA ALA A 168 -6.69 -15.48 1.98
C ALA A 168 -6.33 -14.08 2.46
N VAL A 169 -5.42 -13.97 3.43
CA VAL A 169 -4.86 -12.69 3.88
C VAL A 169 -3.40 -12.66 3.50
N PHE A 170 -3.03 -11.77 2.58
CA PHE A 170 -1.64 -11.53 2.23
C PHE A 170 -1.10 -10.35 3.02
N ARG A 171 -0.12 -10.61 3.89
CA ARG A 171 0.54 -9.61 4.71
C ARG A 171 1.97 -9.42 4.22
N VAL A 172 2.37 -8.18 3.97
CA VAL A 172 3.71 -7.87 3.46
C VAL A 172 4.26 -6.59 4.06
N HIS A 173 5.55 -6.58 4.41
CA HIS A 173 6.21 -5.37 4.90
C HIS A 173 6.39 -4.35 3.76
N HIS A 174 6.06 -3.09 4.02
CA HIS A 174 5.95 -2.05 3.00
C HIS A 174 7.31 -1.65 2.39
N SER A 175 8.43 -2.10 2.96
CA SER A 175 9.76 -1.95 2.35
C SER A 175 9.96 -2.79 1.08
N LEU A 176 9.15 -3.83 0.84
CA LEU A 176 9.26 -4.68 -0.37
C LEU A 176 8.77 -3.97 -1.64
N GLY A 177 7.83 -3.03 -1.49
CA GLY A 177 7.28 -2.28 -2.62
C GLY A 177 6.21 -1.30 -2.15
N ASP A 178 5.89 -0.32 -2.98
CA ASP A 178 4.69 0.49 -2.75
C ASP A 178 3.40 -0.27 -3.11
N GLY A 179 2.26 0.29 -2.71
CA GLY A 179 0.97 -0.32 -3.01
C GLY A 179 0.74 -0.59 -4.51
N ALA A 180 1.26 0.24 -5.41
CA ALA A 180 1.11 0.01 -6.85
C ALA A 180 1.99 -1.15 -7.35
N SER A 181 3.26 -1.20 -6.93
CA SER A 181 4.16 -2.32 -7.23
C SER A 181 3.61 -3.62 -6.68
N LEU A 182 3.23 -3.65 -5.40
CA LEU A 182 2.72 -4.85 -4.75
C LEU A 182 1.40 -5.31 -5.34
N MET A 183 0.50 -4.39 -5.69
CA MET A 183 -0.73 -4.75 -6.42
C MET A 183 -0.42 -5.33 -7.80
N SER A 184 0.50 -4.76 -8.56
CA SER A 184 0.86 -5.31 -9.87
C SER A 184 1.49 -6.69 -9.78
N LEU A 185 2.36 -6.94 -8.80
CA LEU A 185 2.91 -8.28 -8.56
C LEU A 185 1.85 -9.26 -8.08
N LEU A 186 0.99 -8.83 -7.16
CA LEU A 186 -0.13 -9.64 -6.72
C LEU A 186 -0.93 -10.05 -7.94
N LEU A 187 -1.38 -9.09 -8.77
CA LEU A 187 -2.12 -9.35 -10.02
C LEU A 187 -1.33 -10.15 -11.06
N ALA A 188 0.00 -10.06 -11.10
CA ALA A 188 0.83 -10.90 -11.97
C ALA A 188 0.79 -12.38 -11.57
N CYS A 189 0.40 -12.70 -10.34
CA CYS A 189 0.14 -14.06 -9.88
C CYS A 189 -1.27 -14.55 -10.23
N PHE A 190 -2.14 -13.70 -10.75
CA PHE A 190 -3.49 -14.05 -11.17
C PHE A 190 -3.55 -14.32 -12.66
N ARG A 191 -4.56 -15.07 -13.07
CA ARG A 191 -4.88 -15.34 -14.48
C ARG A 191 -6.31 -14.98 -14.78
N ARG A 192 -6.62 -14.67 -16.03
CA ARG A 192 -8.02 -14.46 -16.43
C ARG A 192 -8.75 -15.79 -16.32
N THR A 193 -9.96 -15.76 -15.79
CA THR A 193 -10.82 -16.96 -15.74
C THR A 193 -11.11 -17.51 -17.14
N SER A 194 -11.23 -16.61 -18.12
CA SER A 194 -11.46 -16.96 -19.53
C SER A 194 -10.22 -17.45 -20.29
N ASP A 195 -9.02 -17.19 -19.77
CA ASP A 195 -7.74 -17.50 -20.41
C ASP A 195 -6.67 -17.74 -19.32
N PRO A 196 -6.45 -19.01 -18.93
CA PRO A 196 -5.56 -19.38 -17.82
C PRO A 196 -4.09 -19.01 -17.99
N ASP A 197 -3.66 -18.62 -19.19
CA ASP A 197 -2.28 -18.18 -19.44
C ASP A 197 -2.16 -16.64 -19.48
N ALA A 198 -3.27 -15.92 -19.63
CA ALA A 198 -3.26 -14.46 -19.73
C ALA A 198 -3.28 -13.74 -18.37
N LEU A 199 -2.53 -12.63 -18.31
CA LEU A 199 -2.57 -11.69 -17.18
C LEU A 199 -3.87 -10.85 -17.19
N PRO A 200 -4.32 -10.38 -16.01
CA PRO A 200 -5.43 -9.45 -15.91
C PRO A 200 -5.16 -8.12 -16.64
N SER A 201 -6.23 -7.47 -17.08
CA SER A 201 -6.21 -6.13 -17.68
C SER A 201 -6.54 -5.07 -16.64
N LEU A 202 -5.88 -3.92 -16.72
CA LEU A 202 -6.30 -2.70 -16.04
C LEU A 202 -6.92 -1.72 -17.06
N PRO A 203 -7.89 -0.89 -16.65
CA PRO A 203 -8.41 0.19 -17.50
C PRO A 203 -7.29 1.11 -18.01
N GLU A 204 -7.35 1.49 -19.28
CA GLU A 204 -6.41 2.48 -19.82
C GLU A 204 -6.56 3.85 -19.14
N PRO A 205 -5.45 4.58 -18.88
CA PRO A 205 -5.52 5.90 -18.29
C PRO A 205 -6.23 6.89 -19.24
N HIS A 206 -7.39 7.40 -18.84
CA HIS A 206 -8.02 8.49 -19.57
C HIS A 206 -7.18 9.76 -19.39
N ARG A 207 -6.69 10.35 -20.49
CA ARG A 207 -6.00 11.66 -20.49
C ARG A 207 -7.04 12.78 -20.54
N PRO A 208 -7.25 13.57 -19.48
CA PRO A 208 -8.15 14.73 -19.55
C PRO A 208 -7.43 15.93 -20.18
N PRO A 209 -8.15 16.84 -20.85
CA PRO A 209 -7.59 18.08 -21.38
C PRO A 209 -7.06 18.97 -20.24
N ARG A 210 -5.93 19.66 -20.49
CA ARG A 210 -5.31 20.62 -19.56
C ARG A 210 -6.09 21.94 -19.60
N SER A 211 -6.50 22.46 -18.44
CA SER A 211 -7.04 23.82 -18.29
C SER A 211 -6.19 24.63 -17.30
N PRO A 212 -5.74 25.85 -17.65
CA PRO A 212 -4.97 26.69 -16.73
C PRO A 212 -5.90 27.58 -15.89
N SER A 213 -5.74 27.57 -14.56
CA SER A 213 -6.09 28.71 -13.71
C SER A 213 -5.41 28.59 -12.34
N ALA A 214 -4.75 29.66 -11.92
CA ALA A 214 -4.03 29.77 -10.65
C ALA A 214 -4.95 30.29 -9.53
N VAL A 215 -4.92 29.66 -8.35
CA VAL A 215 -5.46 30.23 -7.10
C VAL A 215 -4.60 29.80 -5.91
N SER A 216 -4.27 30.76 -5.06
CA SER A 216 -3.41 30.67 -3.88
C SER A 216 -3.99 29.80 -2.74
N PRO A 217 -3.14 29.22 -1.86
CA PRO A 217 -3.57 28.38 -0.74
C PRO A 217 -3.99 29.19 0.50
N PRO A 218 -4.98 28.73 1.29
CA PRO A 218 -5.29 29.30 2.60
C PRO A 218 -4.37 28.74 3.71
N PRO A 219 -4.24 29.45 4.86
CA PRO A 219 -3.43 29.00 5.99
C PRO A 219 -4.08 27.83 6.75
N ALA A 220 -3.24 27.00 7.37
CA ALA A 220 -3.62 25.81 8.12
C ALA A 220 -3.63 26.09 9.63
N LEU A 221 -4.75 25.81 10.29
CA LEU A 221 -4.88 25.70 11.75
C LEU A 221 -5.25 24.25 12.09
N GLY A 222 -4.62 23.71 13.14
CA GLY A 222 -4.40 22.28 13.35
C GLY A 222 -5.45 21.54 14.18
N HIS A 223 -5.40 20.21 14.07
CA HIS A 223 -5.65 19.20 15.12
C HIS A 223 -4.76 18.00 14.75
N SER A 224 -4.00 17.46 15.72
CA SER A 224 -3.06 16.35 15.51
C SER A 224 -3.75 14.99 15.58
N ALA A 225 -3.20 13.98 14.89
CA ALA A 225 -3.51 12.58 15.21
C ALA A 225 -3.18 12.31 16.69
N LEU A 226 -3.89 11.37 17.33
CA LEU A 226 -3.54 10.92 18.68
C LEU A 226 -2.11 10.38 18.67
N GLN A 227 -1.28 10.83 19.61
CA GLN A 227 0.12 10.42 19.66
C GLN A 227 0.20 8.91 19.94
N GLY A 228 0.97 8.16 19.14
CA GLY A 228 1.13 6.71 19.31
C GLY A 228 0.13 5.84 18.55
N THR A 229 -0.77 6.44 17.77
CA THR A 229 -1.75 5.74 16.93
C THR A 229 -1.12 4.72 15.97
N GLU A 230 0.14 4.91 15.59
CA GLU A 230 0.91 3.98 14.75
C GLU A 230 1.16 2.61 15.41
N PHE A 231 1.08 2.52 16.74
CA PHE A 231 1.30 1.31 17.52
C PHE A 231 0.01 0.61 17.94
N HIS A 232 -1.14 1.27 17.77
CA HIS A 232 -2.43 0.68 18.12
C HIS A 232 -2.83 -0.35 17.06
N PRO A 233 -3.41 -1.50 17.46
CA PRO A 233 -4.00 -2.43 16.52
C PRO A 233 -5.09 -1.73 15.73
N LYS A 234 -5.24 -2.09 14.45
CA LYS A 234 -6.30 -1.57 13.60
C LYS A 234 -7.40 -2.59 13.44
N ARG A 235 -8.65 -2.13 13.46
CA ARG A 235 -9.81 -2.88 12.99
C ARG A 235 -9.88 -2.70 11.48
N PHE A 236 -9.97 -3.81 10.76
CA PHE A 236 -10.08 -3.83 9.31
C PHE A 236 -11.49 -4.21 8.91
N VAL A 237 -12.20 -3.29 8.28
CA VAL A 237 -13.57 -3.54 7.80
C VAL A 237 -13.66 -3.16 6.33
N HIS A 238 -14.53 -3.83 5.60
CA HIS A 238 -14.77 -3.51 4.20
C HIS A 238 -16.23 -3.65 3.81
N ARG A 239 -16.65 -2.86 2.82
CA ARG A 239 -17.98 -2.95 2.21
C ARG A 239 -17.90 -2.76 0.71
N THR A 240 -18.75 -3.47 -0.01
CA THR A 240 -18.90 -3.32 -1.45
C THR A 240 -19.93 -2.23 -1.77
N ILE A 241 -19.58 -1.31 -2.65
CA ILE A 241 -20.48 -0.28 -3.22
C ILE A 241 -20.58 -0.44 -4.75
N CYS A 242 -21.68 0.05 -5.32
CA CYS A 242 -21.99 -0.12 -6.74
C CYS A 242 -21.15 0.82 -7.63
N LEU A 243 -20.18 0.28 -8.39
CA LEU A 243 -19.36 1.08 -9.32
C LEU A 243 -20.22 1.69 -10.44
N HIS A 244 -21.34 1.07 -10.81
CA HIS A 244 -22.27 1.64 -11.78
C HIS A 244 -22.88 2.95 -11.28
N HIS A 245 -23.21 3.06 -9.98
CA HIS A 245 -23.72 4.30 -9.40
C HIS A 245 -22.67 5.41 -9.45
N VAL A 246 -21.41 5.09 -9.12
CA VAL A 246 -20.28 6.01 -9.25
C VAL A 246 -20.10 6.49 -10.70
N LYS A 247 -20.14 5.56 -11.68
CA LYS A 247 -20.04 5.88 -13.12
C LYS A 247 -21.23 6.72 -13.60
N ALA A 248 -22.44 6.47 -13.11
CA ALA A 248 -23.63 7.25 -13.45
C ALA A 248 -23.52 8.70 -12.95
N ILE A 249 -23.11 8.91 -11.70
CA ILE A 249 -22.85 10.25 -11.14
C ILE A 249 -21.75 10.95 -11.92
N LYS A 250 -20.63 10.26 -12.17
CA LYS A 250 -19.52 10.76 -12.99
C LYS A 250 -20.02 11.33 -14.32
N ASN A 251 -20.81 10.54 -15.05
CA ASN A 251 -21.31 10.91 -16.36
C ASN A 251 -22.32 12.06 -16.31
N ALA A 252 -23.26 12.02 -15.36
CA ALA A 252 -24.28 13.07 -15.20
C ALA A 252 -23.71 14.41 -14.72
N MET A 253 -22.63 14.38 -13.92
CA MET A 253 -21.98 15.57 -13.37
C MET A 253 -20.75 16.02 -14.17
N HIS A 254 -20.47 15.39 -15.31
CA HIS A 254 -19.32 15.69 -16.18
C HIS A 254 -17.98 15.77 -15.42
N CYS A 255 -17.74 14.80 -14.53
CA CYS A 255 -16.54 14.74 -13.68
C CYS A 255 -15.80 13.40 -13.83
N THR A 256 -14.78 13.16 -13.00
CA THR A 256 -14.03 11.89 -12.96
C THR A 256 -14.51 10.98 -11.83
N ILE A 257 -14.16 9.69 -11.88
CA ILE A 257 -14.47 8.75 -10.78
C ILE A 257 -13.88 9.26 -9.46
N ASN A 258 -12.62 9.73 -9.47
CA ASN A 258 -11.96 10.26 -8.27
C ASN A 258 -12.73 11.45 -7.67
N ASP A 259 -13.30 12.33 -8.49
CA ASP A 259 -14.08 13.48 -8.01
C ASP A 259 -15.33 13.02 -7.25
N VAL A 260 -16.02 12.01 -7.79
CA VAL A 260 -17.19 11.39 -7.14
C VAL A 260 -16.78 10.74 -5.83
N LEU A 261 -15.69 9.97 -5.81
CA LEU A 261 -15.22 9.28 -4.60
C LEU A 261 -14.79 10.23 -3.49
N VAL A 262 -14.14 11.35 -3.84
CA VAL A 262 -13.82 12.41 -2.86
C VAL A 262 -15.12 13.02 -2.30
N GLY A 263 -16.12 13.25 -3.15
CA GLY A 263 -17.44 13.73 -2.72
C GLY A 263 -18.14 12.76 -1.77
N VAL A 264 -18.24 11.48 -2.14
CA VAL A 264 -18.85 10.41 -1.34
C VAL A 264 -18.14 10.25 0.00
N ALA A 265 -16.80 10.27 0.01
CA ALA A 265 -16.03 10.21 1.26
C ALA A 265 -16.33 11.42 2.16
N SER A 266 -16.38 12.63 1.59
CA SER A 266 -16.75 13.86 2.31
C SER A 266 -18.16 13.76 2.92
N ALA A 267 -19.12 13.20 2.18
CA ALA A 267 -20.48 12.98 2.63
C ALA A 267 -20.56 11.96 3.78
N GLY A 268 -19.90 10.80 3.64
CA GLY A 268 -19.87 9.78 4.67
C GLY A 268 -19.22 10.27 5.98
N PHE A 269 -18.08 10.98 5.89
CA PHE A 269 -17.48 11.61 7.07
C PHE A 269 -18.40 12.64 7.72
N SER A 270 -19.11 13.43 6.91
CA SER A 270 -20.05 14.43 7.41
C SER A 270 -21.22 13.79 8.16
N ARG A 271 -21.78 12.70 7.64
CA ARG A 271 -22.85 11.93 8.31
C ARG A 271 -22.37 11.31 9.61
N TYR A 272 -21.26 10.58 9.57
CA TYR A 272 -20.70 9.91 10.74
C TYR A 272 -20.39 10.91 11.87
N LEU A 273 -19.67 11.98 11.58
CA LEU A 273 -19.34 12.99 12.58
C LEU A 273 -20.58 13.74 13.07
N SER A 274 -21.53 14.08 12.19
CA SER A 274 -22.77 14.74 12.62
C SER A 274 -23.54 13.89 13.62
N ARG A 275 -23.60 12.57 13.39
CA ARG A 275 -24.22 11.61 14.29
C ARG A 275 -23.53 11.55 15.65
N ARG A 276 -22.19 11.41 15.66
CA ARG A 276 -21.38 11.37 16.89
C ARG A 276 -21.50 12.62 17.75
N TYR A 277 -21.49 13.80 17.12
CA TYR A 277 -21.71 15.05 17.83
C TYR A 277 -23.13 15.10 18.40
N GLY A 278 -24.14 14.67 17.63
CA GLY A 278 -25.53 14.56 18.08
C GLY A 278 -25.71 13.65 19.29
N GLU A 279 -25.09 12.45 19.29
CA GLU A 279 -25.07 11.52 20.44
C GLU A 279 -24.47 12.15 21.69
N SER A 280 -23.49 13.04 21.53
CA SER A 280 -22.85 13.79 22.61
C SER A 280 -23.62 15.05 23.04
N GLY A 281 -24.82 15.29 22.49
CA GLY A 281 -25.61 16.51 22.73
C GLY A 281 -24.99 17.78 22.16
N ARG A 282 -24.01 17.67 21.26
CA ARG A 282 -23.29 18.79 20.66
C ARG A 282 -23.69 18.96 19.20
N ARG A 283 -23.66 20.18 18.71
CA ARG A 283 -23.78 20.43 17.26
C ARG A 283 -22.40 20.29 16.62
N LEU A 284 -22.35 19.75 15.40
CA LEU A 284 -21.13 19.74 14.60
C LEU A 284 -20.62 21.19 14.42
N PRO A 285 -19.38 21.51 14.83
CA PRO A 285 -18.80 22.82 14.62
C PRO A 285 -18.74 23.21 13.15
N GLU A 286 -18.91 24.50 12.87
CA GLU A 286 -18.82 25.00 11.51
C GLU A 286 -17.37 24.95 10.99
N ASN A 287 -17.22 24.74 9.68
CA ASN A 287 -15.93 24.78 8.96
C ASN A 287 -14.88 23.73 9.40
N ILE A 288 -15.31 22.60 9.97
CA ILE A 288 -14.44 21.45 10.20
C ILE A 288 -13.93 20.91 8.87
N ARG A 289 -12.63 20.59 8.84
CA ARG A 289 -11.96 19.97 7.69
C ARG A 289 -11.08 18.85 8.19
N MET A 290 -11.33 17.63 7.72
CA MET A 290 -10.39 16.52 7.89
C MET A 290 -9.26 16.68 6.88
N ARG A 291 -8.01 16.53 7.33
CA ARG A 291 -6.84 16.64 6.45
C ARG A 291 -6.38 15.25 6.09
N SER A 292 -6.50 14.88 4.82
CA SER A 292 -6.02 13.60 4.35
C SER A 292 -4.65 13.71 3.71
N THR A 293 -3.85 12.67 3.89
CA THR A 293 -2.72 12.40 3.01
C THR A 293 -3.19 11.47 1.90
N LEU A 294 -3.26 11.96 0.66
CA LEU A 294 -3.49 11.15 -0.53
C LEU A 294 -2.14 10.64 -1.03
N LEU A 295 -1.98 9.33 -1.08
CA LEU A 295 -0.80 8.68 -1.65
C LEU A 295 -0.99 8.54 -3.16
N VAL A 296 -0.03 9.04 -3.94
CA VAL A 296 -0.06 8.98 -5.40
C VAL A 296 1.13 8.20 -5.92
N ASN A 297 0.87 7.27 -6.84
CA ASN A 297 1.91 6.61 -7.60
C ASN A 297 2.53 7.63 -8.56
N MET A 298 3.86 7.77 -8.53
CA MET A 298 4.58 8.73 -9.37
C MET A 298 4.90 8.20 -10.78
N ARG A 299 4.58 6.93 -11.08
CA ARG A 299 4.89 6.29 -12.36
C ARG A 299 3.93 6.75 -13.48
N PRO A 300 4.44 7.01 -14.70
CA PRO A 300 3.63 7.53 -15.82
C PRO A 300 2.55 6.55 -16.32
N THR A 301 2.80 5.25 -16.25
CA THR A 301 1.92 4.19 -16.79
C THR A 301 2.02 2.91 -15.97
N PRO A 302 1.15 2.70 -14.96
CA PRO A 302 1.12 1.45 -14.22
C PRO A 302 0.32 0.41 -15.01
N THR A 303 0.89 -0.17 -16.08
CA THR A 303 0.30 -1.37 -16.68
C THR A 303 0.89 -2.60 -16.00
N ILE A 304 0.07 -3.64 -15.77
CA ILE A 304 0.54 -4.91 -15.22
C ILE A 304 1.67 -5.46 -16.09
N HIS A 305 1.57 -5.32 -17.43
CA HIS A 305 2.61 -5.72 -18.37
C HIS A 305 3.91 -4.91 -18.25
N ALA A 306 3.86 -3.58 -18.11
CA ALA A 306 5.08 -2.78 -17.92
C ALA A 306 5.76 -3.10 -16.59
N MET A 307 4.98 -3.40 -15.54
CA MET A 307 5.54 -3.85 -14.27
C MET A 307 6.08 -5.28 -14.34
N ALA A 308 5.39 -6.21 -15.01
CA ALA A 308 5.89 -7.57 -15.27
C ALA A 308 7.20 -7.54 -16.08
N ALA A 309 7.31 -6.66 -17.07
CA ALA A 309 8.56 -6.46 -17.80
C ALA A 309 9.64 -5.81 -16.91
N ALA A 310 9.27 -4.84 -16.06
CA ALA A 310 10.18 -4.27 -15.05
C ALA A 310 10.61 -5.26 -13.96
N MET A 311 9.96 -6.44 -13.88
CA MET A 311 10.29 -7.54 -12.98
C MET A 311 11.35 -8.50 -13.57
N GLU A 312 11.75 -8.34 -14.85
CA GLU A 312 12.81 -9.14 -15.49
C GLU A 312 14.22 -8.60 -15.16
N GLU A 313 15.15 -9.50 -14.83
CA GLU A 313 16.54 -9.16 -14.50
C GLU A 313 17.23 -8.43 -15.67
N GLY A 314 17.84 -7.28 -15.39
CA GLY A 314 18.58 -6.48 -16.39
C GLY A 314 17.78 -5.39 -17.10
N ASN A 315 16.50 -5.18 -16.76
CA ASN A 315 15.70 -4.16 -17.42
C ASN A 315 16.15 -2.71 -17.07
N THR A 316 16.52 -1.95 -18.09
CA THR A 316 16.93 -0.53 -18.03
C THR A 316 15.81 0.44 -18.39
N SER A 317 14.61 -0.07 -18.70
CA SER A 317 13.43 0.76 -18.93
C SER A 317 13.15 1.63 -17.70
N GLY A 318 12.72 2.87 -17.92
CA GLY A 318 12.57 3.88 -16.87
C GLY A 318 11.55 3.55 -15.76
N ASP A 319 10.84 2.44 -15.86
CA ASP A 319 9.83 1.97 -14.90
C ASP A 319 10.46 1.05 -13.85
N ARG A 320 10.92 1.64 -12.74
CA ARG A 320 11.57 0.90 -11.66
C ARG A 320 10.57 0.23 -10.70
N TRP A 321 10.77 -1.06 -10.43
CA TRP A 321 10.17 -1.78 -9.32
C TRP A 321 10.62 -1.18 -7.97
N GLY A 322 9.72 -1.11 -6.97
CA GLY A 322 10.04 -0.65 -5.61
C GLY A 322 9.12 0.45 -5.10
N ASN A 323 9.61 1.32 -4.20
CA ASN A 323 8.81 2.39 -3.60
C ASN A 323 8.97 3.72 -4.37
N LEU A 324 7.95 4.11 -5.14
CA LEU A 324 7.85 5.39 -5.86
C LEU A 324 6.50 6.08 -5.55
N LEU A 325 6.33 6.42 -4.27
CA LEU A 325 5.17 7.14 -3.78
C LEU A 325 5.47 8.63 -3.60
N GLY A 326 4.55 9.46 -4.07
CA GLY A 326 4.40 10.85 -3.65
C GLY A 326 3.19 10.98 -2.73
N TYR A 327 3.07 12.13 -2.06
CA TYR A 327 1.87 12.43 -1.30
C TYR A 327 1.36 13.84 -1.59
N LEU A 328 0.05 13.99 -1.44
CA LEU A 328 -0.69 15.24 -1.60
C LEU A 328 -1.60 15.44 -0.39
N LEU A 329 -1.68 16.64 0.16
CA LEU A 329 -2.64 16.93 1.21
C LEU A 329 -4.02 17.25 0.62
N LEU A 330 -4.99 16.38 0.84
CA LEU A 330 -6.37 16.52 0.36
C LEU A 330 -7.30 16.89 1.52
N PRO A 331 -7.93 18.08 1.52
CA PRO A 331 -8.90 18.43 2.55
C PRO A 331 -10.27 17.79 2.26
N PHE A 332 -10.92 17.25 3.29
CA PHE A 332 -12.31 16.80 3.27
C PHE A 332 -13.15 17.73 4.15
N PRO A 333 -13.97 18.62 3.56
CA PRO A 333 -14.90 19.45 4.32
C PRO A 333 -15.94 18.58 5.04
N VAL A 334 -16.15 18.81 6.32
CA VAL A 334 -17.19 18.15 7.10
C VAL A 334 -18.35 19.12 7.24
N ALA A 335 -19.42 18.89 6.48
CA ALA A 335 -20.60 19.73 6.48
C ALA A 335 -21.80 18.96 5.91
N MET A 336 -22.99 19.22 6.44
CA MET A 336 -24.24 18.69 5.90
C MET A 336 -24.80 19.64 4.84
N TYR A 337 -24.96 19.16 3.61
CA TYR A 337 -25.55 19.94 2.51
C TYR A 337 -26.99 19.52 2.26
N LYS A 338 -27.84 20.50 1.88
CA LYS A 338 -29.23 20.22 1.49
C LYS A 338 -29.32 19.51 0.15
N ASP A 339 -28.46 19.89 -0.80
CA ASP A 339 -28.31 19.22 -2.10
C ASP A 339 -27.15 18.20 -2.00
N PRO A 340 -27.41 16.88 -2.10
CA PRO A 340 -26.36 15.86 -2.09
C PRO A 340 -25.32 16.03 -3.20
N LEU A 341 -25.70 16.55 -4.37
CA LEU A 341 -24.77 16.75 -5.49
C LEU A 341 -23.66 17.77 -5.16
N GLU A 342 -23.87 18.62 -4.14
CA GLU A 342 -22.88 19.59 -3.70
C GLU A 342 -21.59 18.93 -3.19
N TYR A 343 -21.68 17.73 -2.62
CA TYR A 343 -20.49 16.96 -2.24
C TYR A 343 -19.60 16.65 -3.44
N VAL A 344 -20.20 16.27 -4.59
CA VAL A 344 -19.46 15.96 -5.82
C VAL A 344 -18.90 17.24 -6.45
N ARG A 345 -19.68 18.33 -6.48
CA ARG A 345 -19.18 19.64 -6.99
C ARG A 345 -17.97 20.12 -6.21
N LYS A 346 -18.01 20.03 -4.88
CA LYS A 346 -16.88 20.39 -4.02
C LYS A 346 -15.72 19.42 -4.14
N GLY A 347 -15.98 18.11 -4.21
CA GLY A 347 -14.97 17.09 -4.46
C GLY A 347 -14.18 17.37 -5.73
N LYS A 348 -14.88 17.66 -6.83
CA LYS A 348 -14.29 18.11 -8.10
C LYS A 348 -13.45 19.37 -7.92
N ALA A 349 -13.97 20.42 -7.29
CA ALA A 349 -13.24 21.66 -7.09
C ALA A 349 -11.95 21.48 -6.27
N ILE A 350 -11.96 20.58 -5.29
CA ILE A 350 -10.80 20.22 -4.48
C ILE A 350 -9.79 19.44 -5.33
N ALA A 351 -10.24 18.43 -6.07
CA ALA A 351 -9.41 17.60 -6.93
C ALA A 351 -8.74 18.43 -8.04
N ASP A 352 -9.50 19.28 -8.74
CA ASP A 352 -8.99 20.14 -9.81
C ASP A 352 -7.93 21.13 -9.27
N ARG A 353 -8.18 21.76 -8.12
CA ARG A 353 -7.20 22.64 -7.46
C ARG A 353 -5.90 21.92 -7.16
N LYS A 354 -5.98 20.68 -6.70
CA LYS A 354 -4.82 19.89 -6.29
C LYS A 354 -4.07 19.28 -7.47
N LYS A 355 -4.77 18.84 -8.50
CA LYS A 355 -4.18 18.38 -9.76
C LYS A 355 -3.41 19.49 -10.47
N ASN A 356 -3.89 20.72 -10.37
CA ASN A 356 -3.21 21.91 -10.91
C ASN A 356 -2.12 22.45 -9.98
N SER A 357 -1.92 21.85 -8.80
CA SER A 357 -0.82 22.20 -7.89
C SER A 357 0.42 21.37 -8.22
N MET A 358 1.61 21.98 -8.14
CA MET A 358 2.88 21.23 -8.21
C MET A 358 3.22 20.52 -6.89
N GLU A 359 2.26 20.37 -5.98
CA GLU A 359 2.49 19.89 -4.60
C GLU A 359 3.06 18.47 -4.59
N ALA A 360 2.50 17.53 -5.35
CA ALA A 360 3.00 16.15 -5.38
C ALA A 360 4.43 16.03 -5.95
N LEU A 361 4.76 16.83 -6.97
CA LEU A 361 6.11 16.88 -7.52
C LEU A 361 7.08 17.52 -6.53
N PHE A 362 6.64 18.60 -5.87
CA PHE A 362 7.42 19.31 -4.86
C PHE A 362 7.66 18.45 -3.63
N THR A 363 6.67 17.72 -3.11
CA THR A 363 6.83 16.83 -1.95
C THR A 363 7.79 15.69 -2.26
N HIS A 364 7.66 15.05 -3.43
CA HIS A 364 8.61 14.01 -3.84
C HIS A 364 10.05 14.55 -3.97
N ARG A 365 10.23 15.71 -4.63
CA ARG A 365 11.56 16.31 -4.81
C ARG A 365 12.16 16.83 -3.51
N SER A 366 11.37 17.47 -2.65
CA SER A 366 11.82 17.97 -1.35
C SER A 366 12.21 16.84 -0.40
N ALA A 367 11.46 15.74 -0.37
CA ALA A 367 11.84 14.54 0.39
C ALA A 367 13.21 13.99 -0.08
N ALA A 368 13.44 13.93 -1.39
CA ALA A 368 14.72 13.50 -1.96
C ALA A 368 15.87 14.46 -1.59
N VAL A 369 15.63 15.78 -1.61
CA VAL A 369 16.62 16.80 -1.22
C VAL A 369 16.95 16.71 0.27
N VAL A 370 15.94 16.64 1.14
CA VAL A 370 16.13 16.50 2.60
C VAL A 370 16.90 15.22 2.92
N PHE A 371 16.56 14.10 2.27
CA PHE A 371 17.30 12.87 2.44
C PHE A 371 18.77 13.02 2.00
N LYS A 372 19.01 13.63 0.83
CA LYS A 372 20.37 13.80 0.27
C LYS A 372 21.24 14.76 1.10
N HIS A 373 20.67 15.80 1.70
CA HIS A 373 21.44 16.89 2.33
C HIS A 373 21.42 16.84 3.86
N CYS A 374 20.34 16.34 4.46
CA CYS A 374 20.16 16.27 5.91
C CYS A 374 20.18 14.83 6.45
N GLY A 375 20.27 13.83 5.57
CA GLY A 375 20.35 12.42 5.92
C GLY A 375 19.01 11.77 6.28
N PHE A 376 19.07 10.45 6.51
CA PHE A 376 17.91 9.59 6.76
C PHE A 376 17.06 10.02 7.97
N LYS A 377 17.70 10.35 9.10
CA LYS A 377 16.99 10.74 10.33
C LYS A 377 16.11 11.99 10.12
N ALA A 378 16.62 12.98 9.39
CA ALA A 378 15.86 14.19 9.08
C ALA A 378 14.68 13.91 8.14
N ALA A 379 14.88 13.08 7.11
CA ALA A 379 13.81 12.67 6.20
C ALA A 379 12.71 11.86 6.92
N ALA A 380 13.09 10.98 7.84
CA ALA A 380 12.16 10.23 8.67
C ALA A 380 11.38 11.13 9.63
N ALA A 381 12.06 12.06 10.32
CA ALA A 381 11.42 13.04 11.19
C ALA A 381 10.44 13.95 10.43
N LEU A 382 10.80 14.40 9.23
CA LEU A 382 9.92 15.20 8.37
C LEU A 382 8.69 14.41 7.94
N SER A 383 8.87 13.17 7.48
CA SER A 383 7.77 12.29 7.08
C SER A 383 6.81 12.05 8.25
N LYS A 384 7.36 11.78 9.45
CA LYS A 384 6.59 11.65 10.70
C LYS A 384 5.77 12.89 10.95
N ARG A 385 6.41 14.05 10.91
CA ARG A 385 5.75 15.33 11.17
C ARG A 385 4.62 15.59 10.19
N VAL A 386 4.78 15.28 8.90
CA VAL A 386 3.72 15.47 7.91
C VAL A 386 2.53 14.56 8.22
N LEU A 387 2.78 13.27 8.39
CA LEU A 387 1.72 12.28 8.56
C LEU A 387 0.98 12.46 9.90
N SER A 388 1.69 12.68 11.01
CA SER A 388 1.08 12.92 12.33
C SER A 388 0.26 14.22 12.41
N ASN A 389 0.43 15.17 11.48
CA ASN A 389 -0.35 16.41 11.39
C ASN A 389 -1.55 16.30 10.40
N THR A 390 -1.88 15.09 9.98
CA THR A 390 -3.06 14.81 9.14
C THR A 390 -3.98 13.81 9.85
N THR A 391 -5.27 13.89 9.53
CA THR A 391 -6.34 13.16 10.21
C THR A 391 -6.48 11.73 9.66
N LEU A 392 -6.29 11.54 8.35
CA LEU A 392 -6.45 10.24 7.69
C LEU A 392 -5.47 10.03 6.53
N SER A 393 -5.31 8.78 6.13
CA SER A 393 -4.72 8.37 4.85
C SER A 393 -5.83 8.00 3.86
N PHE A 394 -5.69 8.42 2.62
CA PHE A 394 -6.63 8.11 1.54
C PHE A 394 -5.87 7.51 0.34
N SER A 395 -6.42 6.44 -0.23
CA SER A 395 -5.85 5.76 -1.39
C SER A 395 -6.97 5.26 -2.31
N ASN A 396 -6.73 5.30 -3.63
CA ASN A 396 -7.62 4.71 -4.62
C ASN A 396 -6.80 3.82 -5.56
N ILE A 397 -7.16 2.54 -5.64
CA ILE A 397 -6.49 1.51 -6.43
C ILE A 397 -7.44 1.03 -7.51
N ILE A 398 -6.97 1.09 -8.75
CA ILE A 398 -7.70 0.56 -9.89
C ILE A 398 -7.33 -0.91 -10.02
N GLY A 399 -8.30 -1.81 -9.84
CA GLY A 399 -8.13 -3.24 -10.06
C GLY A 399 -8.71 -3.71 -11.40
N PRO A 400 -8.64 -5.04 -11.65
CA PRO A 400 -9.02 -5.62 -12.94
C PRO A 400 -10.49 -5.46 -13.31
N THR A 401 -10.76 -5.47 -14.61
CA THR A 401 -12.11 -5.32 -15.18
C THR A 401 -12.82 -6.64 -15.47
N GLU A 402 -12.08 -7.74 -15.47
CA GLU A 402 -12.58 -9.10 -15.73
C GLU A 402 -12.41 -9.99 -14.49
N GLU A 403 -13.06 -11.16 -14.53
CA GLU A 403 -12.89 -12.21 -13.53
C GLU A 403 -11.49 -12.79 -13.59
N ILE A 404 -10.85 -12.87 -12.42
CA ILE A 404 -9.49 -13.40 -12.28
C ILE A 404 -9.45 -14.54 -11.26
N GLU A 405 -8.48 -15.42 -11.42
CA GLU A 405 -8.21 -16.53 -10.52
C GLU A 405 -6.80 -16.45 -9.95
N PHE A 406 -6.65 -16.80 -8.69
CA PHE A 406 -5.37 -16.97 -8.02
C PHE A 406 -5.01 -18.45 -7.92
N TYR A 407 -4.08 -18.93 -8.76
CA TYR A 407 -3.70 -20.34 -8.83
C TYR A 407 -4.89 -21.31 -8.91
N GLY A 408 -5.86 -21.00 -9.80
CA GLY A 408 -7.08 -21.80 -9.99
C GLY A 408 -8.20 -21.52 -8.97
N HIS A 409 -8.10 -20.44 -8.20
CA HIS A 409 -9.11 -20.02 -7.22
C HIS A 409 -9.78 -18.71 -7.66
N PRO A 410 -11.06 -18.73 -8.05
CA PRO A 410 -11.77 -17.52 -8.45
C PRO A 410 -11.73 -16.46 -7.35
N MET A 411 -11.35 -15.23 -7.71
CA MET A 411 -11.37 -14.10 -6.78
C MET A 411 -12.71 -13.39 -6.84
N VAL A 412 -13.38 -13.28 -5.70
CA VAL A 412 -14.66 -12.56 -5.59
C VAL A 412 -14.47 -11.10 -5.19
N TYR A 413 -13.48 -10.80 -4.35
CA TYR A 413 -13.11 -9.43 -4.00
C TYR A 413 -11.65 -9.31 -3.55
N LEU A 414 -11.16 -8.07 -3.58
CA LEU A 414 -9.85 -7.69 -3.05
C LEU A 414 -10.01 -6.45 -2.16
N ALA A 415 -9.54 -6.54 -0.91
CA ALA A 415 -9.61 -5.47 0.07
C ALA A 415 -8.22 -5.18 0.68
N PRO A 416 -7.36 -4.43 -0.03
CA PRO A 416 -6.04 -4.05 0.44
C PRO A 416 -6.08 -2.76 1.26
N THR A 417 -5.21 -2.67 2.26
CA THR A 417 -4.98 -1.47 3.05
C THR A 417 -3.62 -1.53 3.77
N VAL A 418 -3.31 -0.50 4.56
CA VAL A 418 -2.01 -0.33 5.23
C VAL A 418 -2.22 -0.07 6.71
N TYR A 419 -1.32 -0.57 7.56
CA TYR A 419 -1.22 -0.18 8.97
C TYR A 419 0.24 0.12 9.37
N GLY A 420 0.46 0.59 10.61
CA GLY A 420 1.81 0.93 11.13
C GLY A 420 2.30 2.34 10.82
N HIS A 421 1.40 3.20 10.31
CA HIS A 421 1.65 4.63 10.07
C HIS A 421 0.78 5.48 11.02
N PRO A 422 1.15 6.76 11.27
CA PRO A 422 0.53 7.57 12.34
C PRO A 422 -0.83 8.18 11.92
N HIS A 423 -1.76 7.34 11.45
CA HIS A 423 -3.14 7.70 11.16
C HIS A 423 -4.12 6.81 11.91
N ALA A 424 -5.17 7.42 12.44
CA ALA A 424 -6.27 6.71 13.11
C ALA A 424 -7.25 6.09 12.10
N LEU A 425 -7.20 6.55 10.85
CA LEU A 425 -8.06 6.10 9.77
C LEU A 425 -7.26 6.03 8.47
N THR A 426 -7.35 4.88 7.81
CA THR A 426 -6.89 4.67 6.44
C THR A 426 -8.09 4.24 5.60
N LEU A 427 -8.47 5.07 4.62
CA LEU A 427 -9.52 4.78 3.66
C LEU A 427 -8.88 4.36 2.34
N THR A 428 -9.12 3.12 1.91
CA THR A 428 -8.68 2.61 0.61
C THR A 428 -9.88 2.20 -0.22
N LEU A 429 -9.95 2.72 -1.44
CA LEU A 429 -10.98 2.39 -2.42
C LEU A 429 -10.37 1.51 -3.49
N VAL A 430 -11.00 0.38 -3.80
CA VAL A 430 -10.48 -0.55 -4.83
C VAL A 430 -11.58 -0.96 -5.78
N SER A 431 -11.38 -0.76 -7.09
CA SER A 431 -12.32 -1.28 -8.09
C SER A 431 -11.97 -2.72 -8.47
N TYR A 432 -12.97 -3.58 -8.60
CA TYR A 432 -12.83 -4.91 -9.21
C TYR A 432 -14.09 -5.23 -9.99
N MET A 433 -13.93 -5.54 -11.28
CA MET A 433 -15.04 -5.72 -12.24
C MET A 433 -16.02 -4.53 -12.20
N ASN A 434 -17.27 -4.80 -11.83
CA ASN A 434 -18.35 -3.82 -11.72
C ASN A 434 -18.63 -3.39 -10.28
N THR A 435 -17.71 -3.69 -9.37
CA THR A 435 -17.83 -3.36 -7.95
C THR A 435 -16.70 -2.44 -7.51
N MET A 436 -16.93 -1.75 -6.39
CA MET A 436 -15.88 -1.01 -5.71
C MET A 436 -15.91 -1.35 -4.23
N LYS A 437 -14.78 -1.75 -3.69
CA LYS A 437 -14.60 -2.04 -2.27
C LYS A 437 -14.15 -0.77 -1.54
N VAL A 438 -14.86 -0.43 -0.48
CA VAL A 438 -14.45 0.55 0.51
C VAL A 438 -13.80 -0.22 1.65
N VAL A 439 -12.51 0.04 1.90
CA VAL A 439 -11.72 -0.67 2.92
C VAL A 439 -11.23 0.34 3.94
N LEU A 440 -11.47 0.08 5.21
CA LEU A 440 -11.02 0.90 6.32
C LEU A 440 -10.05 0.12 7.20
N ALA A 441 -8.93 0.74 7.54
CA ALA A 441 -8.15 0.36 8.72
C ALA A 441 -8.34 1.48 9.77
N VAL A 442 -8.93 1.15 10.92
CA VAL A 442 -9.30 2.15 11.93
C VAL A 442 -8.68 1.85 13.28
N ASP A 443 -8.33 2.89 14.02
CA ASP A 443 -8.18 2.83 15.46
C ASP A 443 -9.56 2.95 16.11
N GLU A 444 -10.04 1.88 16.75
CA GLU A 444 -11.38 1.85 17.37
C GLU A 444 -11.52 2.85 18.53
N LEU A 445 -10.41 3.33 19.12
CA LEU A 445 -10.46 4.42 20.11
C LEU A 445 -10.85 5.76 19.48
N ALA A 446 -10.50 5.97 18.21
CA ALA A 446 -10.82 7.19 17.47
C ALA A 446 -12.12 7.06 16.67
N ILE A 447 -12.40 5.88 16.12
CA ILE A 447 -13.61 5.58 15.34
C ILE A 447 -14.22 4.29 15.91
N PRO A 448 -15.06 4.39 16.96
CA PRO A 448 -15.57 3.21 17.65
C PRO A 448 -16.57 2.37 16.83
N ASP A 449 -17.29 2.96 15.87
CA ASP A 449 -18.26 2.23 15.03
C ASP A 449 -17.86 2.26 13.54
N PRO A 450 -16.80 1.54 13.12
CA PRO A 450 -16.31 1.60 11.75
C PRO A 450 -17.28 1.02 10.72
N HIS A 451 -18.08 0.02 11.11
CA HIS A 451 -19.16 -0.52 10.29
C HIS A 451 -20.20 0.54 9.95
N GLN A 452 -20.56 1.39 10.91
CA GLN A 452 -21.49 2.48 10.67
C GLN A 452 -20.92 3.53 9.71
N LEU A 453 -19.61 3.75 9.73
CA LEU A 453 -18.93 4.64 8.77
C LEU A 453 -18.94 4.04 7.35
N LEU A 454 -18.82 2.71 7.20
CA LEU A 454 -18.99 2.04 5.90
C LEU A 454 -20.41 2.21 5.35
N GLU A 455 -21.43 2.04 6.19
CA GLU A 455 -22.83 2.32 5.81
C GLU A 455 -23.00 3.79 5.40
N ASP A 456 -22.40 4.73 6.14
CA ASP A 456 -22.48 6.15 5.79
C ASP A 456 -21.88 6.47 4.42
N PHE A 457 -20.84 5.75 3.97
CA PHE A 457 -20.33 5.89 2.61
C PHE A 457 -21.29 5.30 1.57
N ALA A 458 -21.87 4.12 1.85
CA ALA A 458 -22.83 3.48 0.96
C ALA A 458 -24.10 4.33 0.80
N ASP A 459 -24.72 4.73 1.90
CA ASP A 459 -25.89 5.62 1.92
C ASP A 459 -25.62 6.94 1.18
N SER A 460 -24.44 7.52 1.40
CA SER A 460 -24.07 8.77 0.72
C SER A 460 -24.00 8.60 -0.79
N LEU A 461 -23.48 7.47 -1.27
CA LEU A 461 -23.46 7.18 -2.71
C LEU A 461 -24.88 7.09 -3.28
N GLU A 462 -25.78 6.38 -2.60
CA GLU A 462 -27.18 6.25 -3.03
C GLU A 462 -27.90 7.59 -3.03
N LEU A 463 -27.80 8.37 -1.95
CA LEU A 463 -28.42 9.71 -1.86
C LEU A 463 -27.93 10.66 -2.96
N ILE A 464 -26.63 10.63 -3.28
CA ILE A 464 -26.05 11.41 -4.38
C ILE A 464 -26.58 10.90 -5.73
N LYS A 465 -26.72 9.58 -5.90
CA LYS A 465 -27.21 8.97 -7.13
C LYS A 465 -28.69 9.26 -7.38
N GLU A 466 -29.52 9.26 -6.34
CA GLU A 466 -30.96 9.58 -6.37
C GLU A 466 -31.22 11.07 -6.66
N ALA A 467 -30.33 11.95 -6.20
CA ALA A 467 -30.42 13.38 -6.47
C ALA A 467 -30.13 13.77 -7.93
N LEU A 468 -29.67 12.83 -8.77
CA LEU A 468 -29.45 13.10 -10.19
C LEU A 468 -30.79 13.38 -10.90
N PRO A 469 -30.85 14.37 -11.81
CA PRO A 469 -32.04 14.61 -12.60
C PRO A 469 -32.37 13.38 -13.44
N THR A 470 -33.63 12.93 -13.39
CA THR A 470 -34.14 11.90 -14.30
C THR A 470 -33.94 12.37 -15.74
N ARG A 471 -33.29 11.55 -16.57
CA ARG A 471 -33.20 11.83 -18.02
C ARG A 471 -34.62 11.88 -18.58
N THR A 472 -35.10 13.08 -18.86
CA THR A 472 -36.31 13.35 -19.65
C THR A 472 -36.06 13.07 -21.11
#